data_AF-A0A8J3L3Z8-F1
#
_entry.id   AF-A0A8J3L3Z8-F1
#
_cell.length_a   1.000
_cell.length_b   1.000
_cell.length_c   1.000
_cell.angle_alpha   90.00
_cell.angle_beta   90.00
_cell.angle_gamma   90.00
#
_symmetry.space_group_name_H-M   'P 1'
#
loop_
_entity.id
_entity.type
_entity.pdbx_description
1 polymer ?
#
loop_
_entity_poly.entity_id
_entity_poly.type
_entity_poly.pdbx_seq_one_letter_code
_entity_poly.pdbx_strand_id
1 'polypeptide(L)'
;MNDTDPAAGPAGAANPPPRARLRRRYLSLGLGELAAAGVFVFLCAATIGPRLPDATDRLALWSAVLPLVAILVQAGVYWLLARRWVARSAMPEPLAVLYRALRLLNVALLAAGLAGVVHWFPGGGVGAALVVGAWLFGVVEYLNYFVVRLAYPPTRWPAEVGRWRVPRLMLDVRR
;
A
#
# COMPACT_ATOMS: atom_id res chain seq x y z
N MET A 1 -11.82 -65.14 -4.89
CA MET A 1 -12.70 -64.83 -6.03
C MET A 1 -13.94 -64.16 -5.48
N ASN A 2 -14.20 -62.87 -5.65
CA ASN A 2 -13.70 -61.94 -6.66
C ASN A 2 -13.65 -60.52 -6.10
N ASP A 3 -12.65 -59.78 -6.57
CA ASP A 3 -12.42 -58.36 -6.40
C ASP A 3 -13.63 -57.50 -6.78
N THR A 4 -13.80 -56.35 -6.14
CA THR A 4 -13.56 -55.05 -6.79
C THR A 4 -13.80 -53.88 -5.83
N ASP A 5 -12.70 -53.20 -5.53
CA ASP A 5 -12.61 -51.84 -5.02
C ASP A 5 -12.99 -50.84 -6.13
N PRO A 6 -13.99 -49.95 -5.97
CA PRO A 6 -14.18 -48.83 -6.88
C PRO A 6 -13.53 -47.57 -6.29
N ALA A 7 -12.30 -47.34 -6.74
CA ALA A 7 -11.74 -46.03 -7.07
C ALA A 7 -12.10 -44.86 -6.12
N ALA A 8 -11.30 -44.69 -5.07
CA ALA A 8 -11.09 -43.38 -4.45
C ALA A 8 -10.48 -42.43 -5.49
N GLY A 9 -11.33 -41.57 -6.08
CA GLY A 9 -10.91 -40.49 -6.98
C GLY A 9 -9.86 -39.58 -6.32
N PRO A 10 -9.01 -38.89 -7.10
CA PRO A 10 -7.85 -38.17 -6.59
C PRO A 10 -8.29 -37.15 -5.54
N ALA A 11 -7.82 -37.36 -4.32
CA ALA A 11 -8.01 -36.51 -3.16
C ALA A 11 -7.86 -35.05 -3.58
N GLY A 12 -8.97 -34.30 -3.47
CA GLY A 12 -9.04 -32.89 -3.81
C GLY A 12 -7.86 -32.16 -3.18
N ALA A 13 -7.12 -31.41 -4.02
CA ALA A 13 -6.02 -30.57 -3.60
C ALA A 13 -6.41 -29.83 -2.33
N ALA A 14 -5.87 -30.28 -1.19
CA ALA A 14 -6.28 -29.84 0.13
C ALA A 14 -6.19 -28.31 0.16
N ASN A 15 -7.35 -27.65 0.18
CA ASN A 15 -7.39 -26.20 0.24
C ASN A 15 -6.54 -25.78 1.46
N PRO A 16 -5.44 -25.03 1.29
CA PRO A 16 -4.59 -24.69 2.42
C PRO A 16 -5.43 -24.07 3.54
N PRO A 17 -5.14 -24.41 4.80
CA PRO A 17 -5.94 -23.96 5.93
C PRO A 17 -6.08 -22.44 5.87
N PRO A 18 -7.23 -21.84 6.27
CA PRO A 18 -7.53 -20.43 6.08
C PRO A 18 -6.38 -19.49 6.47
N ARG A 19 -5.64 -19.84 7.53
CA ARG A 19 -4.45 -19.12 8.03
C ARG A 19 -3.26 -19.11 7.05
N ALA A 20 -2.98 -20.21 6.35
CA ALA A 20 -1.90 -20.28 5.37
C ALA A 20 -2.20 -19.42 4.14
N ARG A 21 -3.46 -19.38 3.70
CA ARG A 21 -3.93 -18.49 2.62
C ARG A 21 -3.78 -17.02 3.00
N LEU A 22 -4.21 -16.65 4.21
CA LEU A 22 -4.05 -15.30 4.76
C LEU A 22 -2.58 -14.86 4.81
N ARG A 23 -1.69 -15.73 5.32
CA ARG A 23 -0.25 -15.43 5.40
C ARG A 23 0.37 -15.22 4.02
N ARG A 24 0.03 -16.07 3.05
CA ARG A 24 0.51 -15.95 1.66
C ARG A 24 0.01 -14.66 1.01
N ARG A 25 -1.23 -14.27 1.28
CA ARG A 25 -1.81 -13.02 0.77
C ARG A 25 -1.11 -11.78 1.33
N TYR A 26 -0.79 -11.76 2.61
CA TYR A 26 -0.05 -10.63 3.20
C TYR A 26 1.39 -10.56 2.72
N LEU A 27 2.02 -11.71 2.46
CA LEU A 27 3.33 -11.73 1.81
C LEU A 27 3.26 -11.16 0.40
N SER A 28 2.30 -11.59 -0.43
CA SER A 28 2.16 -11.06 -1.79
C SER A 28 1.82 -9.58 -1.81
N LEU A 29 0.97 -9.11 -0.88
CA LEU A 29 0.65 -7.70 -0.74
C LEU A 29 1.90 -6.90 -0.32
N GLY A 30 2.56 -7.30 0.76
CA GLY A 30 3.75 -6.59 1.24
C GLY A 30 4.88 -6.54 0.21
N LEU A 31 5.12 -7.65 -0.50
CA LEU A 31 6.09 -7.69 -1.59
C LEU A 31 5.65 -6.83 -2.79
N GLY A 32 4.35 -6.80 -3.10
CA GLY A 32 3.80 -5.95 -4.16
C GLY A 32 4.02 -4.47 -3.89
N GLU A 33 3.78 -4.00 -2.67
CA GLU A 33 4.03 -2.60 -2.27
C GLU A 33 5.51 -2.24 -2.35
N LEU A 34 6.40 -3.12 -1.87
CA LEU A 34 7.85 -2.90 -1.95
C LEU A 34 8.36 -2.93 -3.40
N ALA A 35 7.82 -3.82 -4.23
CA ALA A 35 8.12 -3.86 -5.65
C ALA A 35 7.65 -2.58 -6.35
N ALA A 36 6.43 -2.11 -6.06
CA ALA A 36 5.92 -0.84 -6.58
C ALA A 36 6.80 0.34 -6.17
N ALA A 37 7.19 0.42 -4.90
CA ALA A 37 8.14 1.44 -4.41
C ALA A 37 9.46 1.40 -5.19
N GLY A 38 10.03 0.20 -5.38
CA GLY A 38 11.25 0.00 -6.17
C GLY A 38 11.09 0.42 -7.62
N VAL A 39 9.96 0.11 -8.26
CA VAL A 39 9.64 0.51 -9.63
C VAL A 39 9.51 2.03 -9.74
N PHE A 40 8.81 2.70 -8.82
CA PHE A 40 8.70 4.16 -8.81
C PHE A 40 10.07 4.83 -8.68
N VAL A 41 10.90 4.37 -7.74
CA VAL A 41 12.28 4.87 -7.58
C VAL A 41 13.09 4.62 -8.84
N PHE A 42 13.05 3.42 -9.40
CA PHE A 42 13.79 3.06 -10.60
C PHE A 42 13.37 3.91 -11.80
N LEU A 43 12.07 4.04 -12.06
CA LEU A 43 11.57 4.88 -13.15
C LEU A 43 11.98 6.34 -12.95
N CYS A 44 11.82 6.89 -11.75
CA CYS A 44 12.16 8.29 -11.51
C CYS A 44 13.67 8.56 -11.59
N ALA A 45 14.51 7.66 -11.05
CA ALA A 45 15.96 7.84 -11.03
C ALA A 45 16.64 7.49 -12.35
N ALA A 46 16.24 6.39 -13.00
CA ALA A 46 16.94 5.84 -14.17
C ALA A 46 16.28 6.22 -15.50
N THR A 47 14.99 6.59 -15.53
CA THR A 47 14.29 6.90 -16.78
C THR A 47 13.82 8.34 -16.86
N ILE A 48 13.00 8.81 -15.93
CA ILE A 48 12.37 10.14 -16.01
C ILE A 48 13.37 11.24 -15.63
N GLY A 49 14.04 11.12 -14.49
CA GLY A 49 14.96 12.13 -13.96
C GLY A 49 16.05 12.56 -14.94
N PRO A 50 16.78 11.64 -15.60
CA PRO A 50 17.80 11.99 -16.60
C PRO A 50 17.25 12.67 -17.86
N ARG A 51 15.94 12.54 -18.14
CA ARG A 51 15.27 13.18 -19.28
C ARG A 51 14.75 14.58 -18.96
N LEU A 52 14.74 14.96 -17.68
CA LEU A 52 14.36 16.31 -17.26
C LEU A 52 15.56 17.25 -17.42
N PRO A 53 15.45 18.31 -18.25
CA PRO A 53 16.57 19.19 -18.56
C PRO A 53 17.02 19.95 -17.30
N ASP A 54 16.07 20.45 -16.53
CA ASP A 54 16.34 21.36 -15.42
C ASP A 54 16.45 20.65 -14.06
N ALA A 55 17.34 21.18 -13.20
CA ALA A 55 17.48 20.71 -11.83
C ALA A 55 16.19 20.93 -11.02
N THR A 56 15.49 22.03 -11.29
CA THR A 56 14.20 22.40 -10.70
C THR A 56 13.14 21.32 -10.95
N ASP A 57 13.00 20.86 -12.19
CA ASP A 57 12.04 19.81 -12.56
C ASP A 57 12.34 18.49 -11.84
N ARG A 58 13.63 18.15 -11.69
CA ARG A 58 14.06 16.97 -10.92
C ARG A 58 13.71 17.10 -9.44
N LEU A 59 13.88 18.28 -8.85
CA LEU A 59 13.51 18.55 -7.46
C LEU A 59 12.00 18.45 -7.24
N ALA A 60 11.19 18.97 -8.18
CA ALA A 60 9.74 18.83 -8.13
C ALA A 60 9.29 17.38 -8.22
N LEU A 61 9.88 16.60 -9.14
CA LEU A 61 9.62 15.16 -9.25
C LEU A 61 9.93 14.43 -7.94
N TRP A 62 11.12 14.63 -7.37
CA TRP A 62 11.47 13.97 -6.11
C TRP A 62 10.63 14.45 -4.92
N SER A 63 10.22 15.71 -4.91
CA SER A 63 9.29 16.24 -3.89
C SER A 63 7.92 15.54 -3.93
N ALA A 64 7.45 15.14 -5.11
CA ALA A 64 6.24 14.36 -5.27
C ALA A 64 6.43 12.86 -4.95
N VAL A 65 7.54 12.27 -5.40
CA VAL A 65 7.77 10.82 -5.37
C VAL A 65 8.27 10.32 -4.02
N LEU A 66 9.07 11.11 -3.29
CA LEU A 66 9.62 10.67 -2.00
C LEU A 66 8.53 10.36 -0.95
N PRO A 67 7.50 11.21 -0.75
CA PRO A 67 6.40 10.90 0.16
C PRO A 67 5.65 9.62 -0.25
N LEU A 68 5.36 9.46 -1.54
CA LEU A 68 4.70 8.28 -2.09
C LEU A 68 5.50 7.00 -1.80
N VAL A 69 6.80 7.00 -2.10
CA VAL A 69 7.68 5.84 -1.87
C VAL A 69 7.76 5.52 -0.38
N ALA A 70 7.85 6.53 0.49
CA ALA A 70 7.86 6.32 1.94
C ALA A 70 6.58 5.61 2.42
N ILE A 71 5.41 6.03 1.93
CA ILE A 71 4.11 5.41 2.24
C ILE A 71 4.07 3.96 1.76
N LEU A 72 4.48 3.67 0.52
CA LEU A 72 4.51 2.33 -0.05
C LEU A 72 5.45 1.40 0.75
N VAL A 73 6.63 1.88 1.14
CA VAL A 73 7.58 1.11 1.95
C VAL A 73 6.98 0.79 3.32
N GLN A 74 6.39 1.77 3.99
CA GLN A 74 5.75 1.57 5.29
C GLN A 74 4.56 0.60 5.18
N ALA A 75 3.75 0.71 4.12
CA ALA A 75 2.67 -0.22 3.82
C ALA A 75 3.20 -1.65 3.61
N GLY A 76 4.25 -1.81 2.81
CA GLY A 76 4.92 -3.09 2.57
C GLY A 76 5.42 -3.73 3.87
N VAL A 77 6.14 -2.95 4.68
CA VAL A 77 6.64 -3.38 5.99
C VAL A 77 5.48 -3.74 6.94
N TYR A 78 4.41 -2.95 6.97
CA TYR A 78 3.21 -3.25 7.77
C TYR A 78 2.69 -4.65 7.47
N TRP A 79 2.51 -5.00 6.19
CA TRP A 79 1.99 -6.29 5.79
C TRP A 79 2.91 -7.45 6.15
N LEU A 80 4.21 -7.24 5.96
CA LEU A 80 5.23 -8.22 6.30
C LEU A 80 5.31 -8.45 7.81
N LEU A 81 5.02 -7.46 8.64
CA LEU A 81 4.96 -7.63 10.08
C LEU A 81 3.60 -8.18 10.56
N ALA A 82 2.50 -7.74 9.93
CA ALA A 82 1.13 -8.19 10.23
C ALA A 82 0.94 -9.70 10.13
N ARG A 83 1.75 -10.36 9.28
CA ARG A 83 1.81 -11.83 9.19
C ARG A 83 2.10 -12.53 10.53
N ARG A 84 2.74 -11.84 11.49
CA ARG A 84 3.18 -12.42 12.78
C ARG A 84 2.06 -12.45 13.82
N TRP A 85 1.14 -11.48 13.80
CA TRP A 85 0.15 -11.29 14.87
C TRP A 85 -1.31 -11.50 14.46
N VAL A 86 -1.69 -11.35 13.19
CA VAL A 86 -3.11 -11.39 12.75
C VAL A 86 -3.84 -12.71 13.07
N ALA A 87 -3.11 -13.81 13.30
CA ALA A 87 -3.72 -15.10 13.68
C ALA A 87 -3.54 -15.47 15.17
N ARG A 88 -2.91 -14.62 15.98
CA ARG A 88 -2.53 -14.94 17.37
C ARG A 88 -3.13 -13.98 18.40
N SER A 89 -3.09 -12.67 18.16
CA SER A 89 -3.54 -11.65 19.13
C SER A 89 -3.90 -10.32 18.46
N ALA A 90 -4.58 -9.44 19.22
CA ALA A 90 -4.74 -8.03 18.87
C ALA A 90 -3.37 -7.35 18.68
N MET A 91 -3.36 -6.25 17.92
CA MET A 91 -2.16 -5.49 17.61
C MET A 91 -1.46 -5.01 18.90
N PRO A 92 -0.14 -5.26 19.06
CA PRO A 92 0.61 -4.78 20.21
C PRO A 92 0.55 -3.25 20.33
N GLU A 93 0.33 -2.74 21.54
CA GLU A 93 0.23 -1.31 21.84
C GLU A 93 1.44 -0.48 21.34
N PRO A 94 2.71 -0.94 21.46
CA PRO A 94 3.86 -0.19 20.94
C PRO A 94 3.80 0.03 19.42
N LEU A 95 3.24 -0.94 18.69
CA LEU A 95 3.03 -0.79 17.25
C LEU A 95 1.95 0.25 16.98
N ALA A 96 0.83 0.24 17.72
CA ALA A 96 -0.21 1.23 17.55
C ALA A 96 0.31 2.67 17.75
N VAL A 97 1.18 2.89 18.74
CA VAL A 97 1.86 4.17 18.97
C VAL A 97 2.78 4.53 17.79
N LEU A 98 3.61 3.58 17.34
CA LEU A 98 4.48 3.78 16.17
C LEU A 98 3.67 4.18 14.93
N TYR A 99 2.56 3.52 14.64
CA TYR A 99 1.72 3.86 13.47
C TYR A 99 1.05 5.23 13.59
N ARG A 100 0.67 5.65 14.80
CA ARG A 100 0.19 7.03 15.01
C ARG A 100 1.30 8.04 14.70
N ALA A 101 2.52 7.81 15.18
CA ALA A 101 3.66 8.67 14.87
C ALA A 101 3.95 8.69 13.36
N LEU A 102 3.97 7.52 12.70
CA LEU A 102 4.14 7.41 11.25
C LEU A 102 3.03 8.13 10.47
N ARG A 103 1.79 8.10 10.96
CA ARG A 103 0.68 8.84 10.36
C ARG A 103 0.94 10.35 10.37
N LEU A 104 1.37 10.92 11.49
CA LEU A 104 1.72 12.34 11.55
C LEU A 104 2.94 12.66 10.67
N LEU A 105 3.96 11.81 10.71
CA LEU A 105 5.15 11.96 9.87
C LEU A 105 4.80 11.98 8.38
N ASN A 106 3.88 11.12 7.92
CA ASN A 106 3.46 11.09 6.52
C ASN A 106 2.67 12.32 6.11
N VAL A 107 1.86 12.90 7.00
CA VAL A 107 1.20 14.19 6.74
C VAL A 107 2.25 15.28 6.55
N ALA A 108 3.25 15.32 7.44
CA ALA A 108 4.37 16.26 7.31
C ALA A 108 5.17 16.05 6.02
N LEU A 109 5.44 14.80 5.63
CA LEU A 109 6.09 14.44 4.38
C LEU A 109 5.28 14.87 3.15
N LEU A 110 3.97 14.63 3.13
CA LEU A 110 3.10 15.04 2.03
C LEU A 110 3.00 16.56 1.93
N ALA A 111 2.94 17.26 3.06
CA ALA A 111 2.93 18.73 3.10
C ALA A 111 4.28 19.32 2.63
N ALA A 112 5.40 18.77 3.08
CA ALA A 112 6.73 19.16 2.62
C ALA A 112 6.91 18.88 1.11
N GLY A 113 6.44 17.71 0.66
CA GLY A 113 6.42 17.35 -0.75
C GLY A 113 5.57 18.30 -1.59
N LEU A 114 4.39 18.70 -1.08
CA LEU A 114 3.54 19.69 -1.75
C LEU A 114 4.23 21.05 -1.84
N ALA A 115 4.84 21.51 -0.75
CA ALA A 115 5.58 22.76 -0.73
C ALA A 115 6.73 22.75 -1.76
N GLY A 116 7.44 21.62 -1.87
CA GLY A 116 8.46 21.44 -2.90
C GLY A 116 7.89 21.44 -4.32
N VAL A 117 6.78 20.72 -4.56
CA VAL A 117 6.10 20.73 -5.86
C VAL A 117 5.65 22.13 -6.26
N VAL A 118 5.11 22.92 -5.33
CA VAL A 118 4.67 24.30 -5.59
C VAL A 118 5.87 25.22 -5.84
N HIS A 119 6.95 25.09 -5.07
CA HIS A 119 8.11 25.95 -5.17
C HIS A 119 8.93 25.71 -6.46
N TRP A 120 9.04 24.45 -6.89
CA TRP A 120 9.80 24.05 -8.07
C TRP A 120 8.90 23.63 -9.25
N PHE A 121 7.67 24.11 -9.29
CA PHE A 121 6.66 23.62 -10.24
C PHE A 121 7.18 23.68 -11.69
N PRO A 122 7.17 22.56 -12.43
CA PRO A 122 7.77 22.51 -13.77
C PRO A 122 6.94 23.32 -14.77
N GLY A 123 7.63 24.03 -15.67
CA GLY A 123 6.98 24.85 -16.70
C GLY A 123 6.37 24.06 -17.86
N GLY A 124 6.80 22.80 -18.07
CA GLY A 124 6.34 21.94 -19.17
C GLY A 124 5.13 21.08 -18.81
N GLY A 125 4.15 20.97 -19.73
CA GLY A 125 2.87 20.30 -19.47
C GLY A 125 2.96 18.82 -19.09
N VAL A 126 3.84 18.04 -19.73
CA VAL A 126 4.02 16.60 -19.42
C VAL A 126 4.71 16.40 -18.06
N GLY A 127 5.76 17.19 -17.77
CA GLY A 127 6.45 17.16 -16.48
C GLY A 127 5.52 17.52 -15.32
N ALA A 128 4.74 18.60 -15.49
CA ALA A 128 3.74 19.02 -14.51
C ALA A 128 2.69 17.93 -14.25
N ALA A 129 2.18 17.29 -15.30
CA ALA A 129 1.21 16.20 -15.14
C ALA A 129 1.79 15.00 -14.36
N LEU A 130 3.04 14.62 -14.63
CA LEU A 130 3.72 13.54 -13.90
C LEU A 130 3.93 13.88 -12.43
N VAL A 131 4.40 15.09 -12.13
CA VAL A 131 4.65 15.56 -10.76
C VAL A 131 3.34 15.62 -9.96
N VAL A 132 2.31 16.26 -10.51
CA VAL A 132 0.98 16.36 -9.88
C VAL A 132 0.36 14.97 -9.70
N GLY A 133 0.44 14.12 -10.73
CA GLY A 133 -0.07 12.75 -10.68
C GLY A 133 0.61 11.91 -9.60
N ALA A 134 1.94 11.97 -9.51
CA ALA A 134 2.70 11.25 -8.48
C ALA A 134 2.35 11.73 -7.07
N TRP A 135 2.24 13.05 -6.86
CA TRP A 135 1.88 13.60 -5.57
C TRP A 135 0.45 13.23 -5.15
N LEU A 136 -0.52 13.36 -6.07
CA LEU A 136 -1.92 12.96 -5.82
C LEU A 136 -2.01 11.46 -5.53
N PHE A 137 -1.27 10.63 -6.25
CA PHE A 137 -1.20 9.20 -5.98
C PHE A 137 -0.65 8.93 -4.57
N GLY A 138 0.37 9.67 -4.12
CA GLY A 138 0.86 9.62 -2.74
C GLY A 138 -0.22 9.97 -1.71
N VAL A 139 -1.04 11.00 -1.96
CA VAL A 139 -2.18 11.35 -1.09
C VAL A 139 -3.20 10.21 -1.04
N VAL A 140 -3.56 9.64 -2.19
CA VAL A 140 -4.51 8.52 -2.27
C VAL A 140 -3.98 7.32 -1.49
N GLU A 141 -2.70 6.97 -1.63
CA GLU A 141 -2.10 5.87 -0.87
C GLU A 141 -2.05 6.16 0.63
N TYR A 142 -1.76 7.39 1.04
CA TYR A 142 -1.85 7.79 2.45
C TYR A 142 -3.26 7.60 3.01
N LEU A 143 -4.28 8.09 2.30
CA LEU A 143 -5.67 7.96 2.72
C LEU A 143 -6.06 6.48 2.80
N ASN A 144 -5.70 5.70 1.79
CA ASN A 144 -5.95 4.26 1.73
C ASN A 144 -5.34 3.54 2.95
N TYR A 145 -4.07 3.79 3.26
CA TYR A 145 -3.34 3.07 4.30
C TYR A 145 -3.58 3.58 5.73
N PHE A 146 -3.59 4.89 5.93
CA PHE A 146 -3.60 5.49 7.27
C PHE A 146 -4.98 6.01 7.71
N VAL A 147 -5.90 6.27 6.77
CA VAL A 147 -7.25 6.74 7.10
C VAL A 147 -8.27 5.61 6.96
N VAL A 148 -8.33 4.95 5.80
CA VAL A 148 -9.30 3.89 5.54
C VAL A 148 -8.88 2.60 6.25
N ARG A 149 -7.67 2.09 6.00
CA ARG A 149 -7.21 0.81 6.57
C ARG A 149 -6.99 0.83 8.06
N LEU A 150 -6.50 1.93 8.64
CA LEU A 150 -6.30 2.02 10.08
C LEU A 150 -7.63 2.19 10.86
N ALA A 151 -8.70 2.65 10.20
CA ALA A 151 -10.02 2.75 10.80
C ALA A 151 -10.74 1.39 10.92
N TYR A 152 -10.38 0.40 10.09
CA TYR A 152 -10.93 -0.95 10.19
C TYR A 152 -10.10 -1.83 11.15
N PRO A 153 -10.72 -2.46 12.17
CA PRO A 153 -10.05 -3.44 13.00
C PRO A 153 -9.46 -4.58 12.15
N PRO A 154 -8.26 -5.10 12.47
CA PRO A 154 -7.59 -6.16 11.71
C PRO A 154 -8.43 -7.44 11.53
N THR A 155 -9.47 -7.62 12.35
CA THR A 155 -10.38 -8.77 12.37
C THR A 155 -11.45 -8.73 11.28
N ARG A 156 -11.85 -7.55 10.76
CA ARG A 156 -12.86 -7.42 9.70
C ARG A 156 -12.27 -7.33 8.29
N TRP A 157 -11.01 -6.91 8.23
CA TRP A 157 -10.28 -6.67 6.99
C TRP A 157 -10.14 -7.88 6.03
N PRO A 158 -9.92 -9.15 6.47
CA PRO A 158 -9.77 -10.29 5.56
C PRO A 158 -10.96 -10.53 4.62
N ALA A 159 -12.17 -10.20 5.07
CA ALA A 159 -13.41 -10.35 4.31
C ALA A 159 -13.55 -9.28 3.20
N GLU A 160 -12.90 -8.13 3.37
CA GLU A 160 -13.09 -6.96 2.51
C GLU A 160 -12.00 -6.83 1.44
N VAL A 161 -10.78 -7.36 1.65
CA VAL A 161 -9.70 -7.32 0.64
C VAL A 161 -10.10 -8.02 -0.68
N GLY A 162 -11.07 -8.94 -0.64
CA GLY A 162 -11.58 -9.62 -1.83
C GLY A 162 -12.66 -8.85 -2.60
N ARG A 163 -13.20 -7.77 -2.03
CA ARG A 163 -14.23 -6.95 -2.65
C ARG A 163 -13.65 -5.57 -2.88
N TRP A 164 -13.31 -5.27 -4.13
CA TRP A 164 -13.14 -3.91 -4.65
C TRP A 164 -14.45 -3.11 -4.55
N ARG A 165 -15.06 -3.05 -3.36
CA ARG A 165 -16.31 -2.34 -3.11
C ARG A 165 -15.98 -1.07 -2.35
N VAL A 166 -16.11 0.01 -3.11
CA VAL A 166 -16.46 1.38 -2.71
C VAL A 166 -16.96 1.46 -1.25
N PRO A 167 -16.40 2.37 -0.43
CA PRO A 167 -16.69 2.47 1.00
C PRO A 167 -18.19 2.57 1.27
N ARG A 168 -18.76 1.61 2.01
CA ARG A 168 -20.11 1.73 2.60
C ARG A 168 -20.08 2.61 3.85
N LEU A 169 -19.47 3.80 3.76
CA LEU A 169 -19.44 4.78 4.85
C LEU A 169 -20.61 5.78 4.79
N MET A 170 -21.59 5.59 3.90
CA MET A 170 -22.79 6.42 3.78
C MET A 170 -24.11 5.72 4.15
N LEU A 171 -24.08 4.59 4.87
CA LEU A 171 -25.33 3.88 5.25
C LEU A 171 -25.75 3.98 6.72
N ASP A 172 -24.97 4.62 7.60
CA ASP A 172 -25.36 4.74 9.03
C ASP A 172 -25.49 6.20 9.53
N VAL A 173 -25.68 7.18 8.64
CA VAL A 173 -25.99 8.59 9.01
C VAL A 173 -27.49 8.89 8.90
N ARG A 174 -28.35 7.90 9.15
CA ARG A 174 -29.79 8.13 9.39
C ARG A 174 -30.31 7.15 10.44
N ARG A 175 -30.07 7.49 11.70
CA ARG A 175 -31.07 7.33 12.75
C ARG A 175 -31.28 8.69 13.39
#